data_AF-A0A259HM19-F1
#
_entry.id   AF-A0A259HM19-F1
#
_cell.length_a   1.000
_cell.length_b   1.000
_cell.length_c   1.000
_cell.angle_alpha   90.00
_cell.angle_beta   90.00
_cell.angle_gamma   90.00
#
_symmetry.space_group_name_H-M   'P 1'
#
loop_
_entity.id
_entity.type
_entity.pdbx_description
1 polymer ?
#
loop_
_entity_poly.entity_id
_entity_poly.type
_entity_poly.pdbx_seq_one_letter_code
_entity_poly.pdbx_strand_id
1 'polypeptide(L)'
;MKPFLDENFLLQNKTAEKLYHEYAKQMPVIDYHCHLPPQQIAENHSFQNITQAWLYGDHYKWRAMRTNGVHESYCTGDQSDQDKFEKWAATVPYTLRNPLYHWTHLELQRYFGITEILNADSAKLVYETASNLIRTPEYSVQNLLRKMNVALVCTTDDPVDDLRYHKQLKEQGFEISILPAFRPDNAMNVVNPEQFNHYLQKLQASTNISISSFDDYLYALQNRHDFFAEAGCGVSDHGLEEIYAEDFTGSEIDSIFNKIHSGKSLNETEQLKFKSAMLLHFAEWDHEKGWVQQFHLGALRNNNARMMQQLGPDTGWDSIGDFQQGRALAKFLNKLDTGNTLAKTILYNLNPADNELMATMIGNFNDGSSAGKIQYGSAWWFLDQKDGMVKQMNALSNMGLLSRFVGMLTDSRSFLSFPRHEYFRRLLCNLFGSEIENGELPNDIEWVGTVIQDICYRNAQNYFGWKGITPTV
;
A
#
# COMPACT_ATOMS: atom_id res chain seq x y z
N MET A 1 -19.71 30.42 7.22
CA MET A 1 -18.51 29.70 6.76
C MET A 1 -18.45 28.37 7.52
N LYS A 2 -18.12 27.26 6.86
CA LYS A 2 -17.96 25.97 7.57
C LYS A 2 -16.67 25.99 8.42
N PRO A 3 -16.65 25.46 9.64
CA PRO A 3 -15.41 25.25 10.38
C PRO A 3 -14.45 24.34 9.62
N PHE A 4 -13.15 24.54 9.78
CA PHE A 4 -12.15 23.63 9.23
C PHE A 4 -12.28 22.26 9.89
N LEU A 5 -12.34 21.21 9.07
CA LEU A 5 -12.39 19.82 9.54
C LEU A 5 -13.59 19.51 10.46
N ASP A 6 -14.75 20.11 10.17
CA ASP A 6 -16.00 19.75 10.82
C ASP A 6 -16.45 18.31 10.47
N GLU A 7 -17.56 17.86 11.05
CA GLU A 7 -18.10 16.51 10.79
C GLU A 7 -18.42 16.26 9.31
N ASN A 8 -18.69 17.33 8.56
CA ASN A 8 -19.01 17.33 7.13
C ASN A 8 -17.81 17.74 6.26
N PHE A 9 -16.58 17.62 6.79
CA PHE A 9 -15.37 17.85 6.04
C PHE A 9 -15.39 17.09 4.71
N LEU A 10 -15.11 17.81 3.61
CA LEU A 10 -15.17 17.36 2.20
C LEU A 10 -16.56 16.97 1.67
N LEU A 11 -17.62 17.04 2.47
CA LEU A 11 -19.00 16.79 2.05
C LEU A 11 -19.67 18.13 1.73
N GLN A 12 -20.02 18.33 0.46
CA GLN A 12 -20.45 19.64 -0.06
C GLN A 12 -21.96 19.78 -0.17
N ASN A 13 -22.72 18.68 -0.13
CA ASN A 13 -24.18 18.66 -0.23
C ASN A 13 -24.81 17.65 0.75
N LYS A 14 -26.14 17.72 0.91
CA LYS A 14 -26.89 16.89 1.87
C LYS A 14 -26.91 15.42 1.49
N THR A 15 -26.92 15.11 0.19
CA THR A 15 -26.83 13.73 -0.28
C THR A 15 -25.49 13.10 0.11
N ALA A 16 -24.37 13.80 -0.05
CA ALA A 16 -23.05 13.35 0.35
C ALA A 16 -22.93 13.17 1.88
N GLU A 17 -23.48 14.10 2.66
CA GLU A 17 -23.59 13.98 4.13
C GLU A 17 -24.32 12.68 4.50
N LYS A 18 -25.46 12.41 3.86
CA LYS A 18 -26.26 11.20 4.10
C LYS A 18 -25.50 9.92 3.74
N LEU A 19 -24.93 9.85 2.53
CA LEU A 19 -24.15 8.69 2.08
C LEU A 19 -22.97 8.39 3.02
N TYR A 20 -22.27 9.42 3.49
CA TYR A 20 -21.13 9.22 4.39
C TYR A 20 -21.56 8.77 5.79
N HIS A 21 -22.46 9.51 6.44
CA HIS A 21 -22.79 9.28 7.86
C HIS A 21 -23.67 8.06 8.09
N GLU A 22 -24.52 7.68 7.12
CA GLU A 22 -25.43 6.54 7.26
C GLU A 22 -24.86 5.24 6.67
N TYR A 23 -24.00 5.31 5.65
CA TYR A 23 -23.52 4.12 4.92
C TYR A 23 -22.01 3.90 5.03
N ALA A 24 -21.18 4.90 4.76
CA ALA A 24 -19.73 4.70 4.63
C ALA A 24 -18.98 4.63 5.98
N LYS A 25 -19.30 5.54 6.91
CA LYS A 25 -18.51 5.79 8.13
C LYS A 25 -18.42 4.55 9.05
N GLN A 26 -19.43 3.69 9.05
CA GLN A 26 -19.60 2.56 9.96
C GLN A 26 -19.00 1.28 9.40
N MET A 27 -18.65 1.27 8.11
CA MET A 27 -18.02 0.11 7.50
C MET A 27 -16.65 -0.13 8.16
N PRO A 28 -16.32 -1.38 8.53
CA PRO A 28 -14.99 -1.70 9.00
C PRO A 28 -13.93 -1.43 7.93
N VAL A 29 -12.67 -1.39 8.33
CA VAL A 29 -11.53 -1.25 7.42
C VAL A 29 -10.94 -2.61 7.11
N ILE A 30 -10.87 -2.95 5.83
CA ILE A 30 -9.95 -3.95 5.30
C ILE A 30 -8.81 -3.17 4.67
N ASP A 31 -7.65 -3.19 5.32
CA ASP A 31 -6.43 -2.59 4.79
C ASP A 31 -5.62 -3.66 4.08
N TYR A 32 -6.01 -3.96 2.84
CA TYR A 32 -5.54 -5.13 2.09
C TYR A 32 -4.10 -5.01 1.56
N HIS A 33 -3.43 -3.88 1.79
CA HIS A 33 -2.00 -3.70 1.53
C HIS A 33 -1.44 -2.54 2.35
N CYS A 34 -0.45 -2.84 3.19
CA CYS A 34 0.27 -1.86 4.00
C CYS A 34 1.70 -2.31 4.31
N HIS A 35 2.44 -1.44 5.01
CA HIS A 35 3.81 -1.66 5.47
C HIS A 35 3.92 -1.56 7.00
N LEU A 36 2.84 -1.84 7.72
CA LEU A 36 2.85 -1.85 9.20
C LEU A 36 3.80 -2.94 9.72
N PRO A 37 4.65 -2.67 10.72
CA PRO A 37 5.59 -3.64 11.26
C PRO A 37 4.87 -4.75 12.06
N PRO A 38 4.85 -6.02 11.60
CA PRO A 38 4.11 -7.09 12.27
C PRO A 38 4.56 -7.32 13.72
N GLN A 39 5.86 -7.13 13.99
CA GLN A 39 6.44 -7.21 15.33
C GLN A 39 5.73 -6.29 16.33
N GLN A 40 5.51 -5.01 15.96
CA GLN A 40 4.91 -4.06 16.88
C GLN A 40 3.44 -4.39 17.17
N ILE A 41 2.76 -5.05 16.22
CA ILE A 41 1.40 -5.55 16.44
C ILE A 41 1.42 -6.74 17.40
N ALA A 42 2.30 -7.71 17.18
CA ALA A 42 2.44 -8.93 17.99
C ALA A 42 2.89 -8.65 19.44
N GLU A 43 3.74 -7.65 19.63
CA GLU A 43 4.22 -7.18 20.93
C GLU A 43 3.27 -6.18 21.59
N ASN A 44 2.18 -5.81 20.91
CA ASN A 44 1.27 -4.74 21.30
C ASN A 44 2.01 -3.47 21.76
N HIS A 45 2.92 -3.01 20.90
CA HIS A 45 3.86 -1.92 21.21
C HIS A 45 3.14 -0.66 21.72
N SER A 46 3.77 0.02 22.68
CA SER A 46 3.30 1.31 23.21
C SER A 46 4.36 2.38 22.97
N PHE A 47 4.00 3.40 22.20
CA PHE A 47 4.90 4.50 21.87
C PHE A 47 5.18 5.37 23.09
N GLN A 48 6.40 5.90 23.18
CA GLN A 48 6.79 6.76 24.31
C GLN A 48 6.33 8.21 24.13
N ASN A 49 6.04 8.63 22.91
CA ASN A 49 5.56 9.97 22.58
C ASN A 49 4.98 9.99 21.15
N ILE A 50 4.31 11.07 20.78
CA ILE A 50 3.71 11.20 19.44
C ILE A 50 4.76 11.21 18.32
N THR A 51 5.97 11.70 18.54
CA THR A 51 7.04 11.75 17.53
C THR A 51 7.36 10.36 16.98
N GLN A 52 7.45 9.36 17.86
CA GLN A 52 7.72 7.98 17.44
C GLN A 52 6.63 7.42 16.53
N ALA A 53 5.36 7.72 16.82
CA ALA A 53 4.23 7.27 16.00
C ALA A 53 4.06 8.08 14.69
N TRP A 54 4.55 9.33 14.65
CA TRP A 54 4.33 10.26 13.53
C TRP A 54 5.50 10.48 12.60
N LEU A 55 6.72 10.56 13.13
CA LEU A 55 7.90 11.03 12.43
C LEU A 55 8.94 9.93 12.21
N TYR A 56 8.70 8.69 12.65
CA TYR A 56 9.58 7.56 12.29
C TYR A 56 9.09 6.87 10.99
N GLY A 57 7.97 7.33 10.45
CA GLY A 57 7.37 7.01 9.15
C GLY A 57 5.97 7.63 9.04
N ASP A 58 5.33 7.75 7.88
CA ASP A 58 5.86 7.65 6.52
C ASP A 58 6.69 8.90 6.15
N HIS A 59 7.54 8.77 5.14
CA HIS A 59 8.53 9.78 4.73
C HIS A 59 7.95 11.10 4.15
N TYR A 60 6.62 11.24 4.01
CA TYR A 60 6.00 12.50 3.56
C TYR A 60 6.36 13.68 4.46
N LYS A 61 6.35 13.48 5.79
CA LYS A 61 6.65 14.54 6.76
C LYS A 61 8.12 14.99 6.64
N TRP A 62 9.06 14.05 6.52
CA TRP A 62 10.48 14.35 6.27
C TRP A 62 10.69 15.12 4.98
N ARG A 63 10.02 14.72 3.90
CA ARG A 63 10.07 15.45 2.62
C ARG A 63 9.63 16.90 2.80
N ALA A 64 8.50 17.14 3.46
CA ALA A 64 8.01 18.50 3.71
C ALA A 64 8.96 19.30 4.60
N MET A 65 9.50 18.70 5.66
CA MET A 65 10.49 19.34 6.54
C MET A 65 11.75 19.74 5.77
N ARG A 66 12.30 18.85 4.92
CA ARG A 66 13.46 19.15 4.06
C ARG A 66 13.15 20.26 3.07
N THR A 67 11.98 20.24 2.42
CA THR A 67 11.53 21.32 1.53
C THR A 67 11.41 22.65 2.27
N ASN A 68 11.04 22.62 3.55
CA ASN A 68 10.98 23.78 4.43
C ASN A 68 12.34 24.15 5.05
N GLY A 69 13.45 23.60 4.55
CA GLY A 69 14.80 23.92 5.00
C GLY A 69 15.17 23.40 6.40
N VAL A 70 14.41 22.47 6.96
CA VAL A 70 14.76 21.82 8.22
C VAL A 70 15.97 20.90 8.01
N HIS A 71 16.97 21.05 8.87
CA HIS A 71 18.18 20.25 8.83
C HIS A 71 17.89 18.75 9.06
N GLU A 72 18.60 17.86 8.36
CA GLU A 72 18.33 16.41 8.36
C GLU A 72 18.40 15.77 9.75
N SER A 73 19.18 16.36 10.67
CA SER A 73 19.26 15.90 12.06
C SER A 73 17.91 15.91 12.80
N TYR A 74 16.99 16.79 12.40
CA TYR A 74 15.63 16.87 12.93
C TYR A 74 14.61 16.01 12.15
N CYS A 75 15.04 15.38 11.06
CA CYS A 75 14.23 14.42 10.32
C CYS A 75 14.59 13.00 10.78
N THR A 76 15.70 12.47 10.25
CA THR A 76 16.12 11.08 10.47
C THR A 76 17.32 10.96 11.42
N GLY A 77 17.99 12.07 11.76
CA GLY A 77 19.15 12.05 12.64
C GLY A 77 18.84 11.90 14.13
N ASP A 78 19.74 12.39 14.98
CA ASP A 78 19.85 12.07 16.40
C ASP A 78 19.24 13.12 17.35
N GLN A 79 18.54 14.12 16.84
CA GLN A 79 17.87 15.12 17.68
C GLN A 79 16.77 14.48 18.52
N SER A 80 16.43 15.12 19.64
CA SER A 80 15.41 14.59 20.56
C SER A 80 14.05 14.50 19.88
N ASP A 81 13.21 13.55 20.32
CA ASP A 81 11.88 13.37 19.76
C ASP A 81 11.03 14.65 19.87
N GLN A 82 11.17 15.41 20.97
CA GLN A 82 10.47 16.67 21.14
C GLN A 82 10.95 17.73 20.14
N ASP A 83 12.27 17.89 19.96
CA ASP A 83 12.81 18.86 19.00
C ASP A 83 12.38 18.54 17.56
N LYS A 84 12.38 17.26 17.18
CA LYS A 84 11.86 16.81 15.88
C LYS A 84 10.39 17.20 15.70
N PHE A 85 9.57 16.98 16.73
CA PHE A 85 8.16 17.37 16.71
C PHE A 85 7.98 18.88 16.61
N GLU A 86 8.73 19.68 17.35
CA GLU A 86 8.67 21.14 17.29
C GLU A 86 9.03 21.66 15.89
N LYS A 87 10.03 21.06 15.22
CA LYS A 87 10.34 21.38 13.81
C LYS A 87 9.23 20.96 12.85
N TRP A 88 8.58 19.83 13.10
CA TRP A 88 7.40 19.43 12.33
C TRP A 88 6.24 20.42 12.54
N ALA A 89 5.91 20.75 13.78
CA ALA A 89 4.85 21.69 14.12
C ALA A 89 5.09 23.08 13.53
N ALA A 90 6.34 23.57 13.53
CA ALA A 90 6.71 24.81 12.84
C ALA A 90 6.62 24.72 11.31
N THR A 91 6.69 23.51 10.74
CA THR A 91 6.54 23.26 9.29
C THR A 91 5.08 23.18 8.86
N VAL A 92 4.18 22.66 9.70
CA VAL A 92 2.76 22.44 9.36
C VAL A 92 2.05 23.67 8.76
N PRO A 93 2.21 24.91 9.27
CA PRO A 93 1.59 26.09 8.67
C PRO A 93 1.94 26.31 7.18
N TYR A 94 3.11 25.87 6.75
CA TYR A 94 3.58 25.96 5.36
C TYR A 94 3.08 24.81 4.47
N THR A 95 2.38 23.83 5.04
CA THR A 95 1.77 22.71 4.32
C THR A 95 0.34 23.00 3.86
N LEU A 96 -0.15 24.24 3.98
CA LEU A 96 -1.47 24.62 3.44
C LEU A 96 -1.59 24.21 1.96
N ARG A 97 -2.72 23.57 1.62
CA ARG A 97 -3.01 22.91 0.33
C ARG A 97 -2.21 21.64 0.03
N ASN A 98 -1.28 21.23 0.86
CA ASN A 98 -0.70 19.88 0.84
C ASN A 98 -1.61 18.92 1.66
N PRO A 99 -1.78 17.66 1.25
CA PRO A 99 -2.57 16.70 2.02
C PRO A 99 -2.07 16.49 3.46
N LEU A 100 -0.79 16.71 3.73
CA LEU A 100 -0.21 16.69 5.08
C LEU A 100 -0.97 17.60 6.06
N TYR A 101 -1.51 18.72 5.59
CA TYR A 101 -2.31 19.60 6.45
C TYR A 101 -3.62 18.92 6.87
N HIS A 102 -4.28 18.19 5.98
CA HIS A 102 -5.49 17.44 6.34
C HIS A 102 -5.15 16.25 7.24
N TRP A 103 -4.14 15.46 6.87
CA TRP A 103 -3.76 14.26 7.62
C TRP A 103 -3.34 14.59 9.04
N THR A 104 -2.49 15.61 9.24
CA THR A 104 -2.09 16.09 10.57
C THR A 104 -3.29 16.30 11.49
N HIS A 105 -4.28 17.05 11.02
CA HIS A 105 -5.42 17.42 11.86
C HIS A 105 -6.47 16.29 11.95
N LEU A 106 -6.62 15.45 10.93
CA LEU A 106 -7.44 14.23 11.00
C LEU A 106 -6.88 13.26 12.04
N GLU A 107 -5.58 13.01 12.00
CA GLU A 107 -4.87 12.12 12.93
C GLU A 107 -5.00 12.64 14.37
N LEU A 108 -4.77 13.94 14.59
CA LEU A 108 -4.96 14.61 15.88
C LEU A 108 -6.39 14.47 16.41
N GLN A 109 -7.38 14.74 15.56
CA GLN A 109 -8.79 14.74 15.98
C GLN A 109 -9.32 13.32 16.22
N ARG A 110 -8.97 12.35 15.37
CA ARG A 110 -9.53 10.98 15.44
C ARG A 110 -8.90 10.13 16.52
N TYR A 111 -7.59 10.22 16.71
CA TYR A 111 -6.93 9.44 17.76
C TYR A 111 -7.02 10.17 19.09
N PHE A 112 -6.64 11.44 19.13
CA PHE A 112 -6.37 12.16 20.38
C PHE A 112 -7.45 13.15 20.79
N GLY A 113 -8.46 13.41 19.95
CA GLY A 113 -9.50 14.39 20.22
C GLY A 113 -9.01 15.84 20.20
N ILE A 114 -7.81 16.08 19.68
CA ILE A 114 -7.16 17.40 19.61
C ILE A 114 -7.71 18.14 18.38
N THR A 115 -8.21 19.36 18.58
CA THR A 115 -8.81 20.19 17.51
C THR A 115 -8.01 21.46 17.21
N GLU A 116 -6.99 21.71 18.01
CA GLU A 116 -6.04 22.79 17.87
C GLU A 116 -5.32 22.71 16.52
N ILE A 117 -5.19 23.85 15.85
CA ILE A 117 -4.37 23.95 14.65
C ILE A 117 -2.90 23.80 15.06
N LEU A 118 -2.21 22.82 14.49
CA LEU A 118 -0.81 22.57 14.79
C LEU A 118 0.09 23.62 14.13
N ASN A 119 0.83 24.35 14.96
CA ASN A 119 1.83 25.34 14.56
C ASN A 119 2.92 25.42 15.66
N ALA A 120 3.87 26.34 15.52
CA ALA A 120 4.94 26.51 16.51
C ALA A 120 4.42 26.87 17.92
N ASP A 121 3.35 27.67 18.02
CA ASP A 121 2.79 28.13 19.29
C ASP A 121 2.00 27.02 20.01
N SER A 122 1.29 26.17 19.25
CA SER A 122 0.53 25.04 19.79
C SER A 122 1.37 23.76 19.96
N ALA A 123 2.61 23.73 19.44
CA ALA A 123 3.47 22.56 19.41
C ALA A 123 3.60 21.88 20.79
N LYS A 124 3.92 22.66 21.83
CA LYS A 124 4.10 22.13 23.18
C LYS A 124 2.82 21.48 23.72
N LEU A 125 1.69 22.18 23.62
CA LEU A 125 0.40 21.68 24.10
C LEU A 125 0.01 20.39 23.40
N VAL A 126 0.12 20.36 22.07
CA VAL A 126 -0.23 19.18 21.26
C VAL A 126 0.71 18.01 21.57
N TYR A 127 2.02 18.27 21.65
CA TYR A 127 3.01 17.25 21.98
C TYR A 127 2.73 16.61 23.34
N GLU A 128 2.54 17.42 24.38
CA GLU A 128 2.27 16.95 25.74
C GLU A 128 0.95 16.18 25.81
N THR A 129 -0.12 16.72 25.22
CA THR A 129 -1.45 16.10 25.24
C THR A 129 -1.45 14.76 24.52
N ALA A 130 -0.96 14.71 23.28
CA ALA A 130 -0.92 13.47 22.51
C ALA A 130 0.06 12.46 23.09
N SER A 131 1.22 12.90 23.61
CA SER A 131 2.19 12.00 24.23
C SER A 131 1.71 11.41 25.55
N ASN A 132 0.92 12.14 26.33
CA ASN A 132 0.31 11.61 27.54
C ASN A 132 -0.73 10.53 27.21
N LEU A 133 -1.53 10.72 26.15
CA LEU A 133 -2.49 9.74 25.68
C LEU A 133 -1.81 8.51 25.06
N ILE A 134 -0.83 8.70 24.18
CA ILE A 134 -0.23 7.58 23.42
C ILE A 134 0.53 6.57 24.29
N ARG A 135 0.92 6.97 25.52
CA ARG A 135 1.54 6.09 26.51
C ARG A 135 0.54 5.22 27.27
N THR A 136 -0.75 5.54 27.22
CA THR A 136 -1.74 4.76 27.95
C THR A 136 -2.05 3.46 27.21
N PRO A 137 -2.46 2.39 27.92
CA PRO A 137 -2.75 1.10 27.30
C PRO A 137 -3.77 1.18 26.14
N GLU A 138 -4.72 2.12 26.21
CA GLU A 138 -5.75 2.39 25.21
C GLU A 138 -5.18 2.87 23.86
N TYR A 139 -3.91 3.26 23.80
CA TYR A 139 -3.21 3.69 22.58
C TYR A 139 -2.05 2.76 22.19
N SER A 140 -1.98 1.57 22.80
CA SER A 140 -1.13 0.50 22.26
C SER A 140 -1.51 0.15 20.82
N VAL A 141 -0.57 -0.37 20.04
CA VAL A 141 -0.74 -0.60 18.60
C VAL A 141 -2.02 -1.40 18.27
N GLN A 142 -2.33 -2.46 19.01
CA GLN A 142 -3.56 -3.22 18.77
C GLN A 142 -4.81 -2.38 19.07
N ASN A 143 -4.79 -1.53 20.09
CA ASN A 143 -5.90 -0.64 20.41
C ASN A 143 -6.05 0.51 19.40
N LEU A 144 -4.96 0.98 18.78
CA LEU A 144 -5.04 1.94 17.67
C LEU A 144 -5.79 1.35 16.47
N LEU A 145 -5.57 0.06 16.16
CA LEU A 145 -6.32 -0.65 15.12
C LEU A 145 -7.80 -0.79 15.49
N ARG A 146 -8.10 -1.21 16.73
CA ARG A 146 -9.48 -1.31 17.23
C ARG A 146 -10.22 0.03 17.17
N LYS A 147 -9.56 1.12 17.56
CA LYS A 147 -10.13 2.47 17.57
C LYS A 147 -10.59 2.93 16.18
N MET A 148 -9.99 2.38 15.13
CA MET A 148 -10.31 2.69 13.73
C MET A 148 -11.19 1.63 13.06
N ASN A 149 -11.77 0.70 13.83
CA ASN A 149 -12.63 -0.37 13.32
C ASN A 149 -11.95 -1.19 12.20
N VAL A 150 -10.66 -1.50 12.39
CA VAL A 150 -9.90 -2.32 11.46
C VAL A 150 -10.28 -3.78 11.66
N ALA A 151 -10.76 -4.43 10.60
CA ALA A 151 -11.14 -5.83 10.59
C ALA A 151 -10.00 -6.73 10.08
N LEU A 152 -9.19 -6.22 9.15
CA LEU A 152 -8.03 -6.93 8.61
C LEU A 152 -6.94 -5.95 8.19
N VAL A 153 -5.69 -6.38 8.37
CA VAL A 153 -4.49 -5.79 7.81
C VAL A 153 -3.75 -6.84 7.00
N CYS A 154 -3.33 -6.49 5.79
CA CYS A 154 -2.38 -7.28 5.00
C CYS A 154 -1.03 -6.55 4.98
N THR A 155 -0.01 -7.14 5.61
CA THR A 155 1.36 -6.62 5.62
C THR A 155 2.07 -7.00 4.33
N THR A 156 3.25 -6.44 4.10
CA THR A 156 4.06 -6.72 2.91
C THR A 156 5.39 -7.30 3.34
N ASP A 157 5.65 -8.56 2.98
CA ASP A 157 6.72 -9.37 3.55
C ASP A 157 7.57 -10.01 2.45
N ASP A 158 8.89 -10.15 2.68
CA ASP A 158 9.81 -10.75 1.71
C ASP A 158 9.70 -12.29 1.76
N PRO A 159 9.83 -13.01 0.64
CA PRO A 159 9.83 -14.47 0.62
C PRO A 159 10.78 -15.13 1.64
N VAL A 160 11.89 -14.48 2.03
CA VAL A 160 12.83 -15.03 3.00
C VAL A 160 12.45 -14.80 4.47
N ASP A 161 11.41 -14.02 4.75
CA ASP A 161 10.96 -13.72 6.11
C ASP A 161 10.32 -14.94 6.78
N ASP A 162 10.50 -15.07 8.10
CA ASP A 162 10.05 -16.25 8.88
C ASP A 162 8.56 -16.21 9.27
N LEU A 163 7.87 -15.09 9.02
CA LEU A 163 6.48 -14.80 9.38
C LEU A 163 6.14 -15.12 10.85
N ARG A 164 7.12 -15.06 11.75
CA ARG A 164 6.94 -15.48 13.16
C ARG A 164 5.88 -14.65 13.89
N TYR A 165 5.77 -13.37 13.54
CA TYR A 165 4.85 -12.46 14.20
C TYR A 165 3.40 -12.68 13.76
N HIS A 166 3.16 -13.06 12.50
CA HIS A 166 1.84 -13.50 12.04
C HIS A 166 1.40 -14.77 12.76
N LYS A 167 2.31 -15.74 12.92
CA LYS A 167 2.05 -16.97 13.68
C LYS A 167 1.76 -16.66 15.15
N GLN A 168 2.58 -15.82 15.78
CA GLN A 168 2.39 -15.38 17.15
C GLN A 168 1.01 -14.74 17.37
N LEU A 169 0.59 -13.83 16.48
CA LEU A 169 -0.73 -13.18 16.57
C LEU A 169 -1.88 -14.18 16.44
N LYS A 170 -1.75 -15.15 15.53
CA LYS A 170 -2.72 -16.23 15.37
C LYS A 170 -2.79 -17.13 16.60
N GLU A 171 -1.65 -17.49 17.19
CA GLU A 171 -1.55 -18.29 18.42
C GLU A 171 -2.10 -17.55 19.65
N GLN A 172 -1.91 -16.23 19.71
CA GLN A 172 -2.49 -15.37 20.75
C GLN A 172 -4.02 -15.23 20.61
N GLY A 173 -4.60 -15.61 19.47
CA GLY A 173 -6.02 -15.42 19.20
C GLY A 173 -6.40 -13.95 19.04
N PHE A 174 -5.48 -13.10 18.55
CA PHE A 174 -5.79 -11.70 18.26
C PHE A 174 -6.91 -11.61 17.22
N GLU A 175 -7.92 -10.79 17.49
CA GLU A 175 -9.19 -10.83 16.75
C GLU A 175 -9.14 -10.14 15.38
N ILE A 176 -8.24 -9.17 15.20
CA ILE A 176 -8.00 -8.53 13.92
C ILE A 176 -7.05 -9.42 13.12
N SER A 177 -7.49 -9.84 11.93
CA SER A 177 -6.66 -10.70 11.08
C SER A 177 -5.48 -9.91 10.54
N ILE A 178 -4.26 -10.38 10.82
CA ILE A 178 -3.01 -9.83 10.28
C ILE A 178 -2.44 -10.88 9.34
N LEU A 179 -2.59 -10.66 8.03
CA LEU A 179 -2.16 -11.59 6.99
C LEU A 179 -0.91 -11.05 6.28
N PRO A 180 0.01 -11.91 5.82
CA PRO A 180 1.14 -11.49 4.98
C PRO A 180 0.72 -11.38 3.52
N ALA A 181 1.38 -10.49 2.77
CA ALA A 181 1.44 -10.47 1.31
C ALA A 181 2.86 -10.80 0.85
N PHE A 182 2.96 -11.63 -0.18
CA PHE A 182 4.23 -12.10 -0.72
C PHE A 182 4.84 -11.07 -1.69
N ARG A 183 5.97 -10.45 -1.33
CA ARG A 183 6.64 -9.44 -2.18
C ARG A 183 8.02 -9.88 -2.63
N PRO A 184 8.17 -10.52 -3.80
CA PRO A 184 9.42 -11.11 -4.25
C PRO A 184 10.32 -10.14 -5.04
N ASP A 185 10.23 -8.83 -4.82
CA ASP A 185 11.04 -7.82 -5.53
C ASP A 185 12.55 -8.12 -5.42
N ASN A 186 13.03 -8.49 -4.23
CA ASN A 186 14.43 -8.84 -4.00
C ASN A 186 14.84 -10.15 -4.69
N ALA A 187 13.91 -11.10 -4.87
CA ALA A 187 14.15 -12.38 -5.53
C ALA A 187 14.45 -12.21 -7.04
N MET A 188 13.98 -11.14 -7.65
CA MET A 188 14.25 -10.83 -9.06
C MET A 188 15.27 -9.69 -9.24
N ASN A 189 15.83 -9.15 -8.15
CA ASN A 189 16.82 -8.09 -8.21
C ASN A 189 18.22 -8.64 -8.52
N VAL A 190 18.56 -8.62 -9.81
CA VAL A 190 19.82 -9.13 -10.36
C VAL A 190 20.78 -8.03 -10.84
N VAL A 191 20.57 -6.79 -10.38
CA VAL A 191 21.43 -5.65 -10.76
C VAL A 191 22.84 -5.80 -10.19
N ASN A 192 22.97 -6.32 -8.97
CA ASN A 192 24.23 -6.50 -8.27
C ASN A 192 24.44 -7.99 -7.89
N PRO A 193 25.49 -8.66 -8.40
CA PRO A 193 25.75 -10.07 -8.11
C PRO A 193 26.00 -10.40 -6.63
N GLU A 194 26.62 -9.51 -5.88
CA GLU A 194 26.87 -9.70 -4.44
C GLU A 194 25.56 -9.66 -3.65
N GLN A 195 24.72 -8.67 -3.92
CA GLN A 195 23.40 -8.54 -3.30
C GLN A 195 22.51 -9.75 -3.64
N PHE A 196 22.51 -10.19 -4.91
CA PHE A 196 21.76 -11.36 -5.34
C PHE A 196 22.23 -12.64 -4.63
N ASN A 197 23.55 -12.87 -4.55
CA ASN A 197 24.07 -14.04 -3.84
C ASN A 197 23.80 -13.99 -2.33
N HIS A 198 23.79 -12.81 -1.71
CA HIS A 198 23.36 -12.65 -0.32
C HIS A 198 21.87 -13.00 -0.14
N TYR A 199 21.03 -12.63 -1.10
CA TYR A 199 19.63 -13.04 -1.11
C TYR A 199 19.47 -14.56 -1.22
N LEU A 200 20.23 -15.20 -2.13
CA LEU A 200 20.25 -16.67 -2.25
C LEU A 200 20.64 -17.34 -0.93
N GLN A 201 21.67 -16.85 -0.24
CA GLN A 201 22.08 -17.39 1.07
C GLN A 201 20.96 -17.30 2.11
N LYS A 202 20.22 -16.18 2.16
CA LYS A 202 19.05 -16.05 3.05
C LYS A 202 17.95 -17.03 2.68
N LEU A 203 17.66 -17.19 1.40
CA LEU A 203 16.65 -18.14 0.93
C LEU A 203 17.03 -19.59 1.24
N GLN A 204 18.30 -19.97 1.04
CA GLN A 204 18.81 -21.28 1.44
C GLN A 204 18.65 -21.50 2.95
N ALA A 205 18.95 -20.49 3.76
CA ALA A 205 18.81 -20.56 5.21
C ALA A 205 17.33 -20.67 5.66
N SER A 206 16.40 -19.99 4.99
CA SER A 206 14.97 -20.01 5.34
C SER A 206 14.25 -21.28 4.88
N THR A 207 14.76 -21.96 3.86
CA THR A 207 14.16 -23.19 3.29
C THR A 207 14.92 -24.47 3.65
N ASN A 208 16.19 -24.37 4.05
CA ASN A 208 17.13 -25.48 4.13
C ASN A 208 17.29 -26.26 2.80
N ILE A 209 17.12 -25.56 1.67
CA ILE A 209 17.33 -26.09 0.31
C ILE A 209 18.66 -25.57 -0.24
N SER A 210 19.47 -26.44 -0.84
CA SER A 210 20.69 -26.04 -1.53
C SER A 210 20.35 -25.49 -2.91
N ILE A 211 20.87 -24.32 -3.27
CA ILE A 211 20.61 -23.69 -4.57
C ILE A 211 21.89 -23.75 -5.40
N SER A 212 21.87 -24.58 -6.45
CA SER A 212 23.00 -24.74 -7.39
C SER A 212 22.60 -24.53 -8.85
N SER A 213 21.30 -24.43 -9.12
CA SER A 213 20.69 -24.26 -10.43
C SER A 213 19.48 -23.32 -10.34
N PHE A 214 18.98 -22.89 -11.50
CA PHE A 214 17.77 -22.08 -11.55
C PHE A 214 16.54 -22.87 -11.08
N ASP A 215 16.47 -24.17 -11.38
CA ASP A 215 15.41 -25.06 -10.89
C ASP A 215 15.42 -25.16 -9.36
N ASP A 216 16.59 -25.32 -8.73
CA ASP A 216 16.69 -25.31 -7.27
C ASP A 216 16.22 -23.98 -6.68
N TYR A 217 16.52 -22.87 -7.38
CA TYR A 217 16.10 -21.53 -6.96
C TYR A 217 14.58 -21.37 -7.01
N LEU A 218 13.94 -21.77 -8.11
CA LEU A 218 12.49 -21.78 -8.23
C LEU A 218 11.84 -22.71 -7.21
N TYR A 219 12.39 -23.89 -6.98
CA TYR A 219 11.89 -24.83 -5.97
C TYR A 219 11.95 -24.23 -4.57
N ALA A 220 13.05 -23.57 -4.21
CA ALA A 220 13.17 -22.89 -2.93
C ALA A 220 12.17 -21.73 -2.78
N LEU A 221 11.97 -20.92 -3.82
CA LEU A 221 10.98 -19.84 -3.80
C LEU A 221 9.53 -20.36 -3.75
N GLN A 222 9.20 -21.41 -4.50
CA GLN A 222 7.87 -22.03 -4.47
C GLN A 222 7.60 -22.63 -3.08
N ASN A 223 8.61 -23.22 -2.43
CA ASN A 223 8.49 -23.64 -1.04
C ASN A 223 8.15 -22.47 -0.09
N ARG A 224 8.72 -21.28 -0.32
CA ARG A 224 8.34 -20.08 0.44
C ARG A 224 6.93 -19.60 0.09
N HIS A 225 6.52 -19.66 -1.18
CA HIS A 225 5.15 -19.34 -1.60
C HIS A 225 4.12 -20.23 -0.90
N ASP A 226 4.37 -21.53 -0.85
CA ASP A 226 3.57 -22.51 -0.09
C ASP A 226 3.52 -22.19 1.40
N PHE A 227 4.67 -21.86 2.00
CA PHE A 227 4.75 -21.45 3.40
C PHE A 227 3.92 -20.19 3.71
N PHE A 228 3.92 -19.21 2.80
CA PHE A 228 3.07 -18.03 2.93
C PHE A 228 1.59 -18.41 2.85
N ALA A 229 1.20 -19.33 1.96
CA ALA A 229 -0.18 -19.84 1.90
C ALA A 229 -0.61 -20.50 3.22
N GLU A 230 0.27 -21.28 3.87
CA GLU A 230 0.01 -21.87 5.19
C GLU A 230 -0.19 -20.82 6.29
N ALA A 231 0.48 -19.66 6.17
CA ALA A 231 0.31 -18.52 7.05
C ALA A 231 -0.97 -17.70 6.76
N GLY A 232 -1.75 -18.06 5.74
CA GLY A 232 -2.98 -17.37 5.34
C GLY A 232 -2.79 -16.29 4.28
N CYS A 233 -1.61 -16.23 3.63
CA CYS A 233 -1.39 -15.36 2.47
C CYS A 233 -2.39 -15.69 1.36
N GLY A 234 -2.91 -14.64 0.73
CA GLY A 234 -3.77 -14.72 -0.45
C GLY A 234 -3.45 -13.67 -1.51
N VAL A 235 -2.32 -12.97 -1.33
CA VAL A 235 -1.99 -11.76 -2.09
C VAL A 235 -0.48 -11.70 -2.34
N SER A 236 -0.07 -11.34 -3.55
CA SER A 236 1.30 -10.93 -3.87
C SER A 236 1.36 -9.44 -4.22
N ASP A 237 2.54 -8.86 -4.08
CA ASP A 237 2.83 -7.48 -4.45
C ASP A 237 4.16 -7.37 -5.19
N HIS A 238 4.21 -6.48 -6.18
CA HIS A 238 5.39 -6.21 -7.00
C HIS A 238 5.57 -4.70 -7.18
N GLY A 239 6.66 -4.14 -6.64
CA GLY A 239 6.99 -2.73 -6.75
C GLY A 239 8.03 -2.45 -7.84
N LEU A 240 7.57 -2.08 -9.03
CA LEU A 240 8.42 -2.02 -10.24
C LEU A 240 8.43 -0.63 -10.88
N GLU A 241 9.48 -0.36 -11.66
CA GLU A 241 9.51 0.81 -12.55
C GLU A 241 8.50 0.63 -13.70
N GLU A 242 8.52 -0.55 -14.30
CA GLU A 242 7.60 -1.01 -15.34
C GLU A 242 7.45 -2.54 -15.25
N ILE A 243 6.42 -3.08 -15.91
CA ILE A 243 6.32 -4.53 -16.10
C ILE A 243 7.42 -5.03 -17.03
N TYR A 244 8.05 -6.15 -16.67
CA TYR A 244 9.05 -6.79 -17.52
C TYR A 244 8.42 -7.91 -18.35
N ALA A 245 8.48 -7.80 -19.68
CA ALA A 245 7.87 -8.76 -20.60
C ALA A 245 8.77 -9.16 -21.80
N GLU A 246 10.08 -9.28 -21.58
CA GLU A 246 11.01 -9.75 -22.60
C GLU A 246 10.78 -11.21 -22.99
N ASP A 247 11.08 -11.57 -24.25
CA ASP A 247 11.05 -12.96 -24.68
C ASP A 247 12.33 -13.67 -24.22
N PHE A 248 12.18 -14.88 -23.68
CA PHE A 248 13.27 -15.70 -23.18
C PHE A 248 13.05 -17.19 -23.48
N THR A 249 14.14 -17.96 -23.49
CA THR A 249 14.09 -19.44 -23.42
C THR A 249 14.64 -19.93 -22.09
N GLY A 250 14.26 -21.14 -21.66
CA GLY A 250 14.78 -21.74 -20.42
C GLY A 250 16.32 -21.80 -20.41
N SER A 251 16.94 -22.19 -21.53
CA SER A 251 18.40 -22.23 -21.67
C SER A 251 19.08 -20.87 -21.50
N GLU A 252 18.43 -19.78 -21.92
CA GLU A 252 18.95 -18.42 -21.69
C GLU A 252 18.90 -18.08 -20.20
N ILE A 253 17.79 -18.37 -19.54
CA ILE A 253 17.62 -18.11 -18.10
C ILE A 253 18.61 -18.94 -17.27
N ASP A 254 18.83 -20.21 -17.60
CA ASP A 254 19.85 -21.04 -16.96
C ASP A 254 21.24 -20.43 -17.08
N SER A 255 21.60 -19.97 -18.29
CA SER A 255 22.89 -19.31 -18.52
C SER A 255 23.01 -18.00 -17.74
N ILE A 256 21.93 -17.22 -17.67
CA ILE A 256 21.89 -15.94 -16.94
C ILE A 256 22.03 -16.18 -15.44
N PHE A 257 21.27 -17.13 -14.88
CA PHE A 257 21.35 -17.50 -13.47
C PHE A 257 22.76 -17.97 -13.09
N ASN A 258 23.33 -18.91 -13.85
CA ASN A 258 24.68 -19.41 -13.61
C ASN A 258 25.73 -18.29 -13.65
N LYS A 259 25.58 -17.34 -14.57
CA LYS A 259 26.47 -16.19 -14.71
C LYS A 259 26.44 -15.31 -13.45
N ILE A 260 25.25 -14.87 -13.01
CA ILE A 260 25.15 -14.01 -11.81
C ILE A 260 25.53 -14.75 -10.54
N HIS A 261 25.12 -16.01 -10.41
CA HIS A 261 25.47 -16.84 -9.26
C HIS A 261 26.99 -17.03 -9.12
N SER A 262 27.72 -17.12 -10.25
CA SER A 262 29.19 -17.12 -10.26
C SER A 262 29.85 -15.77 -9.92
N GLY A 263 29.07 -14.74 -9.58
CA GLY A 263 29.54 -13.41 -9.20
C GLY A 263 29.78 -12.47 -10.39
N LYS A 264 29.35 -12.83 -11.61
CA LYS A 264 29.53 -11.99 -12.81
C LYS A 264 28.32 -11.10 -13.05
N SER A 265 28.56 -9.84 -13.42
CA SER A 265 27.50 -8.89 -13.74
C SER A 265 26.72 -9.27 -15.01
N LEU A 266 25.42 -8.99 -15.00
CA LEU A 266 24.53 -9.14 -16.14
C LEU A 266 24.42 -7.83 -16.92
N ASN A 267 24.31 -7.92 -18.25
CA ASN A 267 23.91 -6.77 -19.06
C ASN A 267 22.40 -6.51 -18.94
N GLU A 268 21.93 -5.38 -19.45
CA GLU A 268 20.54 -4.94 -19.35
C GLU A 268 19.55 -5.97 -19.93
N THR A 269 19.81 -6.50 -21.12
CA THR A 269 18.96 -7.53 -21.74
C THR A 269 18.86 -8.81 -20.92
N GLU A 270 19.99 -9.27 -20.35
CA GLU A 270 20.02 -10.43 -19.47
C GLU A 270 19.20 -10.18 -18.19
N GLN A 271 19.30 -8.98 -17.60
CA GLN A 271 18.52 -8.61 -16.42
C GLN A 271 17.02 -8.58 -16.74
N LEU A 272 16.62 -7.98 -17.86
CA LEU A 272 15.21 -7.90 -18.26
C LEU A 272 14.62 -9.30 -18.53
N LYS A 273 15.34 -10.17 -19.24
CA LYS A 273 14.90 -11.57 -19.45
C LYS A 273 14.73 -12.34 -18.15
N PHE A 274 15.69 -12.22 -17.23
CA PHE A 274 15.58 -12.86 -15.91
C PHE A 274 14.37 -12.36 -15.14
N LYS A 275 14.18 -11.04 -15.06
CA LYS A 275 13.03 -10.43 -14.40
C LYS A 275 11.70 -10.86 -15.03
N SER A 276 11.62 -10.93 -16.36
CA SER A 276 10.43 -11.42 -17.07
C SER A 276 10.11 -12.89 -16.77
N ALA A 277 11.13 -13.76 -16.69
CA ALA A 277 10.94 -15.15 -16.31
C ALA A 277 10.44 -15.30 -14.87
N MET A 278 11.04 -14.56 -13.92
CA MET A 278 10.62 -14.58 -12.52
C MET A 278 9.18 -14.09 -12.36
N LEU A 279 8.81 -12.96 -12.97
CA LEU A 279 7.44 -12.43 -12.91
C LEU A 279 6.40 -13.42 -13.46
N LEU A 280 6.72 -14.13 -14.55
CA LEU A 280 5.81 -15.13 -15.10
C LEU A 280 5.59 -16.29 -14.13
N HIS A 281 6.66 -16.82 -13.53
CA HIS A 281 6.56 -17.88 -12.53
C HIS A 281 5.76 -17.46 -11.30
N PHE A 282 6.00 -16.26 -10.77
CA PHE A 282 5.25 -15.75 -9.62
C PHE A 282 3.75 -15.64 -9.91
N ALA A 283 3.39 -15.08 -11.07
CA ALA A 283 1.99 -14.94 -11.48
C ALA A 283 1.30 -16.30 -11.71
N GLU A 284 2.03 -17.28 -12.25
CA GLU A 284 1.53 -18.66 -12.40
C GLU A 284 1.27 -19.32 -11.03
N TRP A 285 2.18 -19.18 -10.07
CA TRP A 285 1.99 -19.70 -8.71
C TRP A 285 0.82 -19.02 -7.98
N ASP A 286 0.67 -17.71 -8.17
CA ASP A 286 -0.47 -16.96 -7.62
C ASP A 286 -1.80 -17.47 -8.20
N HIS A 287 -1.84 -17.75 -9.50
CA HIS A 287 -3.01 -18.36 -10.13
C HIS A 287 -3.31 -19.76 -9.58
N GLU A 288 -2.29 -20.62 -9.44
CA GLU A 288 -2.43 -21.97 -8.87
C GLU A 288 -3.03 -21.96 -7.45
N LYS A 289 -2.68 -20.95 -6.64
CA LYS A 289 -3.23 -20.76 -5.28
C LYS A 289 -4.52 -19.92 -5.23
N GLY A 290 -4.96 -19.37 -6.35
CA GLY A 290 -6.11 -18.46 -6.41
C GLY A 290 -5.87 -17.10 -5.72
N TRP A 291 -4.60 -16.69 -5.60
CA TRP A 291 -4.18 -15.42 -5.02
C TRP A 291 -4.56 -14.23 -5.90
N VAL A 292 -4.53 -13.06 -5.30
CA VAL A 292 -4.57 -11.77 -6.01
C VAL A 292 -3.14 -11.30 -6.21
N GLN A 293 -2.79 -10.85 -7.41
CA GLN A 293 -1.49 -10.23 -7.70
C GLN A 293 -1.62 -8.71 -7.83
N GLN A 294 -0.70 -7.97 -7.21
CA GLN A 294 -0.68 -6.50 -7.25
C GLN A 294 0.59 -6.01 -7.96
N PHE A 295 0.44 -5.02 -8.85
CA PHE A 295 1.55 -4.40 -9.56
C PHE A 295 1.57 -2.90 -9.33
N HIS A 296 2.53 -2.43 -8.53
CA HIS A 296 2.78 -1.03 -8.24
C HIS A 296 3.86 -0.48 -9.18
N LEU A 297 3.43 0.29 -10.19
CA LEU A 297 4.27 0.66 -11.34
C LEU A 297 4.60 2.16 -11.39
N GLY A 298 5.86 2.47 -11.68
CA GLY A 298 6.29 3.82 -12.07
C GLY A 298 7.05 4.61 -11.00
N ALA A 299 7.57 3.96 -9.95
CA ALA A 299 8.43 4.63 -8.98
C ALA A 299 9.85 4.83 -9.51
N LEU A 300 10.31 6.09 -9.58
CA LEU A 300 11.71 6.42 -9.83
C LEU A 300 12.42 6.56 -8.48
N ARG A 301 13.23 5.56 -8.13
CA ARG A 301 13.77 5.39 -6.77
C ARG A 301 15.20 5.87 -6.61
N ASN A 302 15.57 6.22 -5.38
CA ASN A 302 16.94 6.51 -4.96
C ASN A 302 17.64 7.64 -5.74
N ASN A 303 16.88 8.67 -6.16
CA ASN A 303 17.36 9.78 -6.99
C ASN A 303 18.52 10.59 -6.37
N ASN A 304 18.66 10.55 -5.04
CA ASN A 304 19.68 11.30 -4.31
C ASN A 304 20.81 10.37 -3.85
N ALA A 305 21.83 10.19 -4.69
CA ALA A 305 22.96 9.29 -4.42
C ALA A 305 23.69 9.59 -3.10
N ARG A 306 23.86 10.88 -2.75
CA ARG A 306 24.50 11.28 -1.48
C ARG A 306 23.69 10.79 -0.28
N MET A 307 22.37 10.92 -0.33
CA MET A 307 21.50 10.50 0.77
C MET A 307 21.30 8.98 0.79
N MET A 308 21.32 8.32 -0.37
CA MET A 308 21.31 6.86 -0.45
C MET A 308 22.53 6.26 0.28
N GLN A 309 23.72 6.85 0.12
CA GLN A 309 24.91 6.42 0.85
C GLN A 309 24.83 6.64 2.37
N GLN A 310 24.08 7.65 2.82
CA GLN A 310 24.01 8.04 4.23
C GLN A 310 22.87 7.37 5.00
N LEU A 311 21.69 7.24 4.37
CA LEU A 311 20.46 6.80 5.01
C LEU A 311 19.90 5.50 4.43
N GLY A 312 20.35 5.09 3.23
CA GLY A 312 19.77 3.96 2.51
C GLY A 312 18.42 4.27 1.85
N PRO A 313 17.75 3.23 1.31
CA PRO A 313 16.49 3.35 0.58
C PRO A 313 15.32 3.75 1.49
N ASP A 314 14.16 4.05 0.91
CA ASP A 314 12.90 4.33 1.60
C ASP A 314 12.96 5.48 2.62
N THR A 315 13.86 6.44 2.37
CA THR A 315 14.08 7.61 3.23
C THR A 315 13.54 8.90 2.62
N GLY A 316 12.63 8.80 1.64
CA GLY A 316 11.87 9.92 1.09
C GLY A 316 12.50 10.64 -0.10
N TRP A 317 13.39 9.98 -0.85
CA TRP A 317 14.09 10.53 -2.03
C TRP A 317 13.60 9.97 -3.38
N ASP A 318 12.48 9.25 -3.36
CA ASP A 318 11.85 8.67 -4.54
C ASP A 318 10.85 9.66 -5.17
N SER A 319 10.50 9.47 -6.45
CA SER A 319 9.54 10.32 -7.16
C SER A 319 8.75 9.54 -8.20
N ILE A 320 7.80 10.23 -8.83
CA ILE A 320 7.06 9.75 -9.99
C ILE A 320 8.04 9.61 -11.17
N GLY A 321 8.09 8.43 -11.80
CA GLY A 321 8.78 8.19 -13.06
C GLY A 321 7.84 8.26 -14.27
N ASP A 322 8.39 8.22 -15.48
CA ASP A 322 7.68 8.35 -16.76
C ASP A 322 7.93 7.17 -17.71
N PHE A 323 8.08 5.97 -17.14
CA PHE A 323 8.28 4.72 -17.87
C PHE A 323 7.08 4.34 -18.74
N GLN A 324 7.31 3.69 -19.89
CA GLN A 324 6.25 3.30 -20.81
C GLN A 324 5.54 2.01 -20.37
N GLN A 325 4.35 2.11 -19.79
CA GLN A 325 3.67 0.95 -19.20
C GLN A 325 2.93 0.06 -20.20
N GLY A 326 2.22 0.64 -21.18
CA GLY A 326 1.13 -0.04 -21.88
C GLY A 326 1.52 -1.29 -22.68
N ARG A 327 2.62 -1.26 -23.44
CA ARG A 327 3.01 -2.41 -24.30
C ARG A 327 3.45 -3.61 -23.47
N ALA A 328 4.28 -3.39 -22.46
CA ALA A 328 4.80 -4.45 -21.62
C ALA A 328 3.67 -5.09 -20.79
N LEU A 329 2.78 -4.26 -20.22
CA LEU A 329 1.58 -4.74 -19.53
C LEU A 329 0.71 -5.62 -20.43
N ALA A 330 0.36 -5.15 -21.62
CA ALA A 330 -0.47 -5.92 -22.55
C ALA A 330 0.19 -7.26 -22.91
N LYS A 331 1.50 -7.27 -23.16
CA LYS A 331 2.26 -8.48 -23.48
C LYS A 331 2.27 -9.47 -22.32
N PHE A 332 2.56 -9.01 -21.11
CA PHE A 332 2.61 -9.84 -19.90
C PHE A 332 1.24 -10.44 -19.57
N LEU A 333 0.20 -9.62 -19.48
CA LEU A 333 -1.15 -10.08 -19.17
C LEU A 333 -1.67 -11.04 -20.24
N ASN A 334 -1.43 -10.75 -21.53
CA ASN A 334 -1.83 -11.65 -22.62
C ASN A 334 -1.10 -12.99 -22.58
N LYS A 335 0.17 -13.03 -22.15
CA LYS A 335 0.93 -14.28 -22.01
C LYS A 335 0.27 -15.21 -20.98
N LEU A 336 -0.11 -14.67 -19.82
CA LEU A 336 -0.82 -15.40 -18.77
C LEU A 336 -2.24 -15.79 -19.22
N ASP A 337 -2.97 -14.86 -19.84
CA ASP A 337 -4.35 -15.09 -20.27
C ASP A 337 -4.44 -16.15 -21.38
N THR A 338 -3.50 -16.15 -22.33
CA THR A 338 -3.39 -17.20 -23.38
C THR A 338 -3.15 -18.59 -22.76
N GLY A 339 -2.43 -18.64 -21.64
CA GLY A 339 -2.21 -19.86 -20.86
C GLY A 339 -3.38 -20.25 -19.95
N ASN A 340 -4.42 -19.40 -19.87
CA ASN A 340 -5.48 -19.48 -18.86
C ASN A 340 -4.95 -19.51 -17.41
N THR A 341 -3.81 -18.83 -17.18
CA THR A 341 -3.13 -18.73 -15.87
C THR A 341 -3.12 -17.30 -15.34
N LEU A 342 -3.93 -16.40 -15.90
CA LEU A 342 -4.06 -15.03 -15.37
C LEU A 342 -4.89 -15.04 -14.07
N ALA A 343 -4.27 -14.66 -12.96
CA ALA A 343 -4.93 -14.49 -11.66
C ALA A 343 -5.75 -13.20 -11.58
N LYS A 344 -6.52 -13.05 -10.49
CA LYS A 344 -7.09 -11.75 -10.11
C LYS A 344 -5.94 -10.74 -9.95
N THR A 345 -6.03 -9.59 -10.59
CA THR A 345 -4.91 -8.66 -10.69
C THR A 345 -5.34 -7.25 -10.34
N ILE A 346 -4.53 -6.52 -9.57
CA ILE A 346 -4.72 -5.09 -9.33
C ILE A 346 -3.53 -4.32 -9.89
N LEU A 347 -3.80 -3.35 -10.77
CA LEU A 347 -2.80 -2.48 -11.37
C LEU A 347 -2.80 -1.11 -10.68
N TYR A 348 -1.63 -0.60 -10.32
CA TYR A 348 -1.43 0.74 -9.79
C TYR A 348 -0.38 1.47 -10.61
N ASN A 349 -0.62 2.75 -10.89
CA ASN A 349 0.34 3.66 -11.51
C ASN A 349 0.72 4.78 -10.54
N LEU A 350 1.99 5.17 -10.57
CA LEU A 350 2.46 6.35 -9.84
C LEU A 350 2.36 7.63 -10.67
N ASN A 351 2.38 7.50 -11.99
CA ASN A 351 2.26 8.63 -12.91
C ASN A 351 0.82 8.83 -13.35
N PRO A 352 0.16 9.95 -13.00
CA PRO A 352 -1.26 10.14 -13.29
C PRO A 352 -1.57 10.27 -14.78
N ALA A 353 -0.55 10.43 -15.66
CA ALA A 353 -0.73 10.36 -17.10
C ALA A 353 -1.15 8.96 -17.58
N ASP A 354 -0.91 7.93 -16.78
CA ASP A 354 -1.29 6.55 -17.08
C ASP A 354 -2.68 6.17 -16.55
N ASN A 355 -3.43 7.09 -15.93
CA ASN A 355 -4.74 6.76 -15.34
C ASN A 355 -5.70 6.11 -16.34
N GLU A 356 -5.92 6.74 -17.49
CA GLU A 356 -6.79 6.21 -18.55
C GLU A 356 -6.18 4.99 -19.24
N LEU A 357 -4.84 4.89 -19.30
CA LEU A 357 -4.15 3.71 -19.79
C LEU A 357 -4.45 2.50 -18.90
N MET A 358 -4.27 2.63 -17.58
CA MET A 358 -4.58 1.56 -16.63
C MET A 358 -6.06 1.22 -16.65
N ALA A 359 -6.95 2.23 -16.59
CA ALA A 359 -8.40 2.03 -16.58
C ALA A 359 -8.92 1.32 -17.85
N THR A 360 -8.30 1.53 -19.01
CA THR A 360 -8.64 0.79 -20.24
C THR A 360 -7.91 -0.55 -20.35
N MET A 361 -6.69 -0.68 -19.83
CA MET A 361 -5.93 -1.93 -19.84
C MET A 361 -6.67 -3.05 -19.10
N ILE A 362 -7.25 -2.75 -17.93
CA ILE A 362 -7.98 -3.75 -17.15
C ILE A 362 -9.19 -4.34 -17.89
N GLY A 363 -9.78 -3.59 -18.82
CA GLY A 363 -10.94 -4.02 -19.60
C GLY A 363 -10.64 -5.18 -20.55
N ASN A 364 -9.38 -5.36 -20.95
CA ASN A 364 -8.98 -6.34 -21.96
C ASN A 364 -9.00 -7.79 -21.46
N PHE A 365 -8.93 -8.01 -20.14
CA PHE A 365 -8.64 -9.34 -19.55
C PHE A 365 -9.65 -9.78 -18.48
N ASN A 366 -10.89 -9.31 -18.58
CA ASN A 366 -12.00 -9.85 -17.78
C ASN A 366 -12.64 -11.04 -18.52
N ASP A 367 -12.85 -12.15 -17.83
CA ASP A 367 -13.27 -13.44 -18.42
C ASP A 367 -14.58 -14.01 -17.84
N GLY A 368 -15.22 -13.30 -16.91
CA GLY A 368 -16.45 -13.73 -16.24
C GLY A 368 -16.26 -14.66 -15.03
N SER A 369 -15.03 -15.03 -14.66
CA SER A 369 -14.73 -15.84 -13.48
C SER A 369 -14.94 -15.10 -12.15
N SER A 370 -14.78 -13.77 -12.16
CA SER A 370 -14.98 -12.88 -11.02
C SER A 370 -15.43 -11.50 -11.50
N ALA A 371 -16.25 -10.81 -10.70
CA ALA A 371 -16.66 -9.45 -11.00
C ALA A 371 -15.45 -8.51 -10.87
N GLY A 372 -15.02 -7.92 -12.00
CA GLY A 372 -13.82 -7.09 -12.06
C GLY A 372 -12.56 -7.90 -11.71
N LYS A 373 -12.33 -9.02 -12.42
CA LYS A 373 -11.14 -9.88 -12.23
C LYS A 373 -9.86 -9.05 -12.24
N ILE A 374 -9.77 -8.08 -13.15
CA ILE A 374 -8.67 -7.13 -13.21
C ILE A 374 -9.17 -5.77 -12.72
N GLN A 375 -8.51 -5.23 -11.69
CA GLN A 375 -8.86 -3.99 -11.01
C GLN A 375 -7.84 -2.91 -11.33
N TYR A 376 -8.32 -1.68 -11.44
CA TYR A 376 -7.48 -0.49 -11.38
C TYR A 376 -7.51 0.00 -9.93
N GLY A 377 -6.37 -0.11 -9.25
CA GLY A 377 -6.23 0.16 -7.82
C GLY A 377 -6.45 1.64 -7.46
N SER A 378 -6.60 1.90 -6.16
CA SER A 378 -6.73 3.26 -5.63
C SER A 378 -5.52 4.12 -5.99
N ALA A 379 -5.70 5.44 -5.97
CA ALA A 379 -4.63 6.38 -6.27
C ALA A 379 -3.44 6.15 -5.32
N TRP A 380 -2.27 5.82 -5.89
CA TRP A 380 -1.14 5.31 -5.13
C TRP A 380 -0.14 6.41 -4.73
N TRP A 381 0.36 6.34 -3.49
CA TRP A 381 1.46 7.14 -2.95
C TRP A 381 1.29 8.66 -3.15
N PHE A 382 2.01 9.28 -4.09
CA PHE A 382 1.90 10.73 -4.33
C PHE A 382 0.50 11.15 -4.82
N LEU A 383 -0.25 10.20 -5.37
CA LEU A 383 -1.61 10.37 -5.85
C LEU A 383 -2.67 10.09 -4.78
N ASP A 384 -2.29 9.51 -3.62
CA ASP A 384 -3.18 9.24 -2.48
C ASP A 384 -3.58 10.53 -1.76
N GLN A 385 -4.30 11.42 -2.45
CA GLN A 385 -4.76 12.71 -1.96
C GLN A 385 -5.93 13.18 -2.83
N LYS A 386 -6.63 14.24 -2.42
CA LYS A 386 -7.92 14.65 -3.01
C LYS A 386 -7.93 14.70 -4.54
N ASP A 387 -6.96 15.35 -5.17
CA ASP A 387 -6.91 15.49 -6.62
C ASP A 387 -6.63 14.15 -7.31
N GLY A 388 -5.67 13.38 -6.80
CA GLY A 388 -5.29 12.08 -7.36
C GLY A 388 -6.38 11.03 -7.21
N MET A 389 -6.98 10.90 -6.01
CA MET A 389 -8.13 10.02 -5.77
C MET A 389 -9.32 10.35 -6.66
N VAL A 390 -9.67 11.64 -6.81
CA VAL A 390 -10.80 12.04 -7.66
C VAL A 390 -10.51 11.72 -9.13
N LYS A 391 -9.29 11.98 -9.61
CA LYS A 391 -8.89 11.64 -10.99
C LYS A 391 -8.90 10.12 -11.22
N GLN A 392 -8.37 9.34 -10.29
CA GLN A 392 -8.38 7.88 -10.37
C GLN A 392 -9.81 7.34 -10.40
N MET A 393 -10.67 7.77 -9.47
CA MET A 393 -12.08 7.34 -9.43
C MET A 393 -12.82 7.72 -10.72
N ASN A 394 -12.60 8.92 -11.26
CA ASN A 394 -13.23 9.33 -12.52
C ASN A 394 -12.74 8.52 -13.73
N ALA A 395 -11.45 8.20 -13.81
CA ALA A 395 -10.94 7.33 -14.87
C ALA A 395 -11.55 5.92 -14.75
N LEU A 396 -11.59 5.35 -13.53
CA LEU A 396 -12.24 4.05 -13.30
C LEU A 396 -13.75 4.08 -13.60
N SER A 397 -14.46 5.16 -13.24
CA SER A 397 -15.89 5.33 -13.55
C SER A 397 -16.17 5.37 -15.05
N ASN A 398 -15.34 6.08 -15.81
CA ASN A 398 -15.56 6.29 -17.24
C ASN A 398 -15.21 5.07 -18.09
N MET A 399 -14.18 4.30 -17.70
CA MET A 399 -13.66 3.19 -18.52
C MET A 399 -13.85 1.80 -17.91
N GLY A 400 -14.35 1.73 -16.66
CA GLY A 400 -14.59 0.49 -15.93
C GLY A 400 -15.91 0.52 -15.15
N LEU A 401 -15.92 -0.14 -13.99
CA LEU A 401 -17.10 -0.22 -13.12
C LEU A 401 -16.74 0.17 -11.70
N LEU A 402 -16.92 1.45 -11.34
CA LEU A 402 -16.62 1.94 -9.99
C LEU A 402 -17.40 1.18 -8.90
N SER A 403 -18.61 0.68 -9.20
CA SER A 403 -19.39 -0.14 -8.25
C SER A 403 -18.75 -1.48 -7.89
N ARG A 404 -17.77 -1.95 -8.68
CA ARG A 404 -16.99 -3.18 -8.43
C ARG A 404 -15.57 -2.89 -7.92
N PHE A 405 -15.26 -1.63 -7.63
CA PHE A 405 -13.95 -1.22 -7.17
C PHE A 405 -13.65 -1.81 -5.79
N VAL A 406 -12.47 -2.41 -5.64
CA VAL A 406 -11.97 -2.98 -4.37
C VAL A 406 -11.70 -1.93 -3.29
N GLY A 407 -11.64 -0.65 -3.65
CA GLY A 407 -11.61 0.45 -2.69
C GLY A 407 -10.21 0.77 -2.17
N MET A 408 -10.16 1.33 -0.97
CA MET A 408 -8.98 1.96 -0.39
C MET A 408 -8.08 0.99 0.38
N LEU A 409 -6.78 1.26 0.33
CA LEU A 409 -5.71 0.70 1.14
C LEU A 409 -4.87 1.86 1.72
N THR A 410 -4.12 1.68 2.79
CA THR A 410 -3.28 2.74 3.34
C THR A 410 -1.91 2.86 2.66
N ASP A 411 -1.32 1.74 2.23
CA ASP A 411 0.07 1.67 1.76
C ASP A 411 1.06 2.38 2.73
N SER A 412 0.80 2.26 4.04
CA SER A 412 1.49 3.02 5.07
C SER A 412 2.22 2.11 6.07
N ARG A 413 3.27 2.64 6.69
CA ARG A 413 3.91 2.05 7.88
C ARG A 413 3.48 2.71 9.20
N SER A 414 2.59 3.71 9.16
CA SER A 414 2.09 4.38 10.36
C SER A 414 0.77 3.77 10.84
N PHE A 415 0.71 3.40 12.12
CA PHE A 415 -0.53 2.99 12.79
C PHE A 415 -1.55 4.12 12.93
N LEU A 416 -1.18 5.36 12.62
CA LEU A 416 -2.06 6.52 12.63
C LEU A 416 -2.59 6.86 11.23
N SER A 417 -2.34 6.03 10.21
CA SER A 417 -2.70 6.31 8.80
C SER A 417 -4.16 6.02 8.44
N PHE A 418 -4.90 5.27 9.24
CA PHE A 418 -6.29 4.87 8.94
C PHE A 418 -7.29 6.01 8.66
N PRO A 419 -7.10 7.26 9.12
CA PRO A 419 -7.87 8.40 8.62
C PRO A 419 -7.77 8.63 7.11
N ARG A 420 -6.82 8.00 6.40
CA ARG A 420 -6.81 7.90 4.92
C ARG A 420 -8.06 7.18 4.38
N HIS A 421 -8.56 6.13 5.05
CA HIS A 421 -9.84 5.52 4.69
C HIS A 421 -11.01 6.48 4.90
N GLU A 422 -11.03 7.24 5.99
CA GLU A 422 -12.03 8.31 6.17
C GLU A 422 -11.95 9.35 5.04
N TYR A 423 -10.73 9.79 4.69
CA TYR A 423 -10.49 10.77 3.65
C TYR A 423 -11.05 10.28 2.29
N PHE A 424 -10.72 9.04 1.92
CA PHE A 424 -11.25 8.37 0.74
C PHE A 424 -12.78 8.28 0.76
N ARG A 425 -13.36 7.78 1.85
CA ARG A 425 -14.83 7.60 2.00
C ARG A 425 -15.58 8.90 1.83
N ARG A 426 -15.07 10.01 2.40
CA ARG A 426 -15.67 11.34 2.23
C ARG A 426 -15.65 11.80 0.79
N LEU A 427 -14.54 11.59 0.08
CA LEU A 427 -14.40 11.96 -1.33
C LEU A 427 -15.32 11.13 -2.23
N LEU A 428 -15.40 9.81 -1.99
CA LEU A 428 -16.31 8.90 -2.68
C LEU A 428 -17.77 9.35 -2.50
N CYS A 429 -18.22 9.56 -1.26
CA CYS A 429 -19.58 10.01 -0.98
C CYS A 429 -19.87 11.41 -1.57
N ASN A 430 -18.88 12.30 -1.59
CA ASN A 430 -19.04 13.62 -2.20
C ASN A 430 -19.16 13.55 -3.73
N LEU A 431 -18.45 12.64 -4.40
CA LEU A 431 -18.55 12.43 -5.84
C LEU A 431 -19.98 11.99 -6.20
N PHE A 432 -20.44 10.86 -5.66
CA PHE A 432 -21.79 10.35 -5.87
C PHE A 432 -22.87 11.35 -5.45
N GLY A 433 -22.73 11.97 -4.28
CA GLY A 433 -23.70 12.94 -3.79
C GLY A 433 -23.83 14.16 -4.70
N SER A 434 -22.73 14.64 -5.26
CA SER A 434 -22.77 15.78 -6.20
C SER A 434 -23.47 15.40 -7.52
N GLU A 435 -23.17 14.24 -8.07
CA GLU A 435 -23.78 13.76 -9.32
C GLU A 435 -25.28 13.45 -9.16
N ILE A 436 -25.72 12.98 -7.99
CA ILE A 436 -27.16 12.82 -7.68
C ILE A 436 -27.87 14.17 -7.64
N GLU A 437 -27.31 15.17 -6.94
CA GLU A 437 -27.92 16.51 -6.83
C GLU A 437 -27.97 17.22 -8.19
N ASN A 438 -27.03 16.92 -9.08
CA ASN A 438 -27.00 17.44 -10.45
C ASN A 438 -27.92 16.69 -11.43
N GLY A 439 -28.49 15.55 -11.03
CA GLY A 439 -29.31 14.70 -11.90
C GLY A 439 -28.51 13.85 -12.90
N GLU A 440 -27.22 13.67 -12.66
CA GLU A 440 -26.31 12.81 -13.44
C GLU A 440 -26.45 11.34 -13.00
N LEU A 441 -26.80 11.11 -11.73
CA LEU A 441 -27.14 9.81 -11.15
C LEU A 441 -28.56 9.81 -10.56
N PRO A 442 -29.23 8.63 -10.51
CA PRO A 442 -30.55 8.54 -9.88
C PRO A 442 -30.47 8.76 -8.37
N ASN A 443 -31.47 9.45 -7.82
CA ASN A 443 -31.63 9.66 -6.38
C ASN A 443 -32.22 8.42 -5.67
N ASP A 444 -31.61 7.25 -5.90
CA ASP A 444 -31.90 6.01 -5.16
C ASP A 444 -30.83 5.82 -4.08
N ILE A 445 -31.04 6.49 -2.94
CA ILE A 445 -30.07 6.55 -1.85
C ILE A 445 -29.79 5.17 -1.24
N GLU A 446 -30.77 4.27 -1.22
CA GLU A 446 -30.58 2.94 -0.65
C GLU A 446 -29.68 2.08 -1.54
N TRP A 447 -29.92 2.10 -2.85
CA TRP A 447 -29.07 1.41 -3.80
C TRP A 447 -27.66 2.02 -3.85
N VAL A 448 -27.55 3.34 -3.99
CA VAL A 448 -26.24 4.01 -4.01
C VAL A 448 -25.50 3.82 -2.68
N GLY A 449 -26.21 3.89 -1.56
CA GLY A 449 -25.65 3.59 -0.23
C GLY A 449 -25.08 2.17 -0.14
N THR A 450 -25.75 1.18 -0.75
CA THR A 450 -25.23 -0.19 -0.86
C THR A 450 -23.93 -0.23 -1.66
N VAL A 451 -23.87 0.45 -2.81
CA VAL A 451 -22.64 0.57 -3.62
C VAL A 451 -21.50 1.21 -2.82
N ILE A 452 -21.79 2.25 -2.03
CA ILE A 452 -20.80 2.88 -1.14
C ILE A 452 -20.28 1.87 -0.12
N GLN A 453 -21.15 1.09 0.54
CA GLN A 453 -20.72 0.04 1.47
C GLN A 453 -19.89 -1.06 0.80
N ASP A 454 -20.23 -1.39 -0.46
CA ASP A 454 -19.50 -2.37 -1.24
C ASP A 454 -18.07 -1.89 -1.51
N ILE A 455 -17.88 -0.66 -2.00
CA ILE A 455 -16.56 -0.07 -2.23
C ILE A 455 -15.77 0.11 -0.92
N CYS A 456 -16.45 0.44 0.18
CA CYS A 456 -15.79 0.67 1.46
C CYS A 456 -15.26 -0.60 2.15
N TYR A 457 -15.79 -1.78 1.79
CA TYR A 457 -15.51 -3.02 2.51
C TYR A 457 -15.84 -4.30 1.70
N ARG A 458 -17.09 -4.48 1.25
CA ARG A 458 -17.56 -5.81 0.79
C ARG A 458 -16.92 -6.25 -0.52
N ASN A 459 -16.56 -5.31 -1.40
CA ASN A 459 -15.84 -5.62 -2.64
C ASN A 459 -14.47 -6.20 -2.32
N ALA A 460 -13.66 -5.56 -1.47
CA ALA A 460 -12.38 -6.12 -1.02
C ALA A 460 -12.59 -7.49 -0.36
N GLN A 461 -13.52 -7.59 0.60
CA GLN A 461 -13.81 -8.85 1.29
C GLN A 461 -14.10 -10.00 0.31
N ASN A 462 -14.93 -9.74 -0.70
CA ASN A 462 -15.30 -10.74 -1.70
C ASN A 462 -14.17 -11.02 -2.69
N TYR A 463 -13.48 -9.98 -3.16
CA TYR A 463 -12.42 -10.08 -4.16
C TYR A 463 -11.23 -10.88 -3.63
N PHE A 464 -10.84 -10.69 -2.38
CA PHE A 464 -9.77 -11.45 -1.73
C PHE A 464 -10.23 -12.78 -1.10
N GLY A 465 -11.54 -13.06 -1.07
CA GLY A 465 -12.08 -14.31 -0.53
C GLY A 465 -12.18 -14.37 1.00
N TRP A 466 -12.12 -13.23 1.68
CA TRP A 466 -12.08 -13.13 3.14
C TRP A 466 -13.46 -13.08 3.82
N LYS A 467 -14.37 -13.98 3.40
CA LYS A 467 -15.80 -13.99 3.82
C LYS A 467 -16.04 -14.33 5.30
N GLY A 468 -15.03 -14.79 6.04
CA GLY A 468 -15.11 -15.16 7.46
C GLY A 468 -14.68 -14.06 8.45
N ILE A 469 -14.28 -12.89 7.96
CA ILE A 469 -13.84 -11.79 8.81
C ILE A 469 -15.06 -11.08 9.36
N THR A 470 -15.30 -11.29 10.65
CA THR A 470 -16.38 -10.65 11.39
C THR A 470 -15.90 -9.28 11.86
N PRO A 471 -16.69 -8.20 11.69
CA PRO A 471 -16.39 -6.92 12.30
C PRO A 471 -16.18 -7.09 13.82
N THR A 472 -15.17 -6.44 14.39
CA THR A 472 -15.10 -6.24 15.84
C THR A 472 -16.28 -5.37 16.26
N VAL A 473 -17.22 -5.95 17.01
CA VAL A 473 -18.42 -5.27 17.53
C VAL A 473 -18.04 -4.22 18.56
#